data_AF-A0A261CF24-F1
#
_entry.id   AF-A0A261CF24-F1
#
_cell.length_a   1.000
_cell.length_b   1.000
_cell.length_c   1.000
_cell.angle_alpha   90.00
_cell.angle_beta   90.00
_cell.angle_gamma   90.00
#
_symmetry.space_group_name_H-M   'P 1'
#
loop_
_entity.id
_entity.type
_entity.pdbx_description
1 polymer ?
#
loop_
_entity_poly.entity_id
_entity_poly.type
_entity_poly.pdbx_seq_one_letter_code
_entity_poly.pdbx_strand_id
1 'polypeptide(L)'
;MATQDDAHLAELKKKRTFRKFTYRGVDLDQLLDMSREQFTKLLPSRMRRRLDRGLKRKHLALIAKVQKAKKAAGVLEKPATVKTHLRDMIILPELVGGVIGIYNGKVFNQTEIKPEMIGFYLGEFAISYKPVKHGRPGIGATHSSRFIPLK
;
A
#
# COMPACT_ATOMS: atom_id res chain seq x y z
N MET A 1 5.71 -36.51 12.06
CA MET A 1 4.27 -36.42 12.38
C MET A 1 3.84 -34.98 12.09
N ALA A 2 3.39 -34.70 10.86
CA ALA A 2 2.82 -33.40 10.52
C ALA A 2 1.49 -33.29 11.25
N THR A 3 1.41 -32.36 12.20
CA THR A 3 0.30 -32.23 13.14
C THR A 3 -0.95 -31.75 12.43
N GLN A 4 -2.11 -32.07 13.00
CA GLN A 4 -3.44 -31.75 12.46
C GLN A 4 -3.63 -30.24 12.11
N ASP A 5 -2.78 -29.37 12.62
CA ASP A 5 -2.68 -27.95 12.29
C ASP A 5 -2.34 -27.66 10.82
N ASP A 6 -1.40 -28.41 10.21
CA ASP A 6 -1.01 -28.18 8.81
C ASP A 6 -2.14 -28.54 7.84
N ALA A 7 -2.89 -29.59 8.18
CA ALA A 7 -4.08 -30.02 7.43
C ALA A 7 -5.22 -28.99 7.56
N HIS A 8 -5.45 -28.47 8.77
CA HIS A 8 -6.46 -27.43 9.02
C HIS A 8 -6.12 -26.11 8.32
N LEU A 9 -4.84 -25.72 8.30
CA LEU A 9 -4.33 -24.56 7.57
C LEU A 9 -4.48 -24.72 6.04
N ALA A 10 -4.27 -25.94 5.51
CA ALA A 10 -4.49 -26.25 4.10
C ALA A 10 -5.97 -26.18 3.70
N GLU A 11 -6.87 -26.58 4.60
CA GLU A 11 -8.32 -26.53 4.40
C GLU A 11 -8.88 -25.09 4.41
N LEU A 12 -8.40 -24.26 5.34
CA LEU A 12 -8.70 -22.83 5.38
C LEU A 12 -8.16 -22.09 4.14
N LYS A 13 -6.99 -22.50 3.61
CA LYS A 13 -6.44 -22.01 2.33
C LYS A 13 -7.32 -22.40 1.13
N LYS A 14 -7.91 -23.60 1.11
CA LYS A 14 -8.80 -24.07 0.03
C LYS A 14 -10.16 -23.35 -0.01
N LYS A 15 -10.72 -22.95 1.13
CA LYS A 15 -12.02 -22.26 1.20
C LYS A 15 -12.01 -20.83 0.69
N ARG A 16 -10.86 -20.17 0.62
CA ARG A 16 -10.73 -18.87 -0.07
C ARG A 16 -10.48 -19.16 -1.55
N THR A 17 -11.47 -18.92 -2.41
CA THR A 17 -11.26 -18.82 -3.86
C THR A 17 -10.30 -17.67 -4.16
N PHE A 18 -9.00 -17.95 -4.06
CA PHE A 18 -7.94 -17.00 -4.31
C PHE A 18 -7.83 -16.84 -5.83
N ARG A 19 -8.23 -15.69 -6.36
CA ARG A 19 -7.75 -15.29 -7.69
C ARG A 19 -6.24 -15.20 -7.58
N LYS A 20 -5.54 -16.07 -8.31
CA LYS A 20 -4.08 -16.04 -8.40
C LYS A 20 -3.68 -14.66 -8.94
N PHE A 21 -2.93 -13.91 -8.15
CA PHE A 21 -2.47 -12.59 -8.58
C PHE A 21 -1.33 -12.75 -9.56
N THR A 22 -1.51 -12.17 -10.75
CA THR A 22 -0.47 -12.09 -11.78
C THR A 22 -0.19 -10.63 -12.10
N TYR A 23 1.07 -10.23 -12.05
CA TYR A 23 1.50 -8.92 -12.51
C TYR A 23 2.17 -9.06 -13.88
N ARG A 24 1.52 -8.55 -14.94
CA ARG A 24 2.04 -8.60 -16.32
C ARG A 24 2.43 -10.01 -16.78
N GLY A 25 1.63 -11.01 -16.42
CA GLY A 25 1.86 -12.41 -16.78
C GLY A 25 2.85 -13.15 -15.87
N VAL A 26 3.33 -12.53 -14.79
CA VAL A 26 4.23 -13.14 -13.81
C VAL A 26 3.49 -13.34 -12.48
N ASP A 27 3.62 -14.52 -11.90
CA ASP A 27 3.01 -14.86 -10.61
C ASP A 27 3.71 -14.16 -9.43
N LEU A 28 3.00 -13.98 -8.31
CA LEU A 28 3.56 -13.33 -7.12
C LEU A 28 4.82 -14.04 -6.57
N ASP A 29 4.81 -15.37 -6.51
CA ASP A 29 5.93 -16.16 -5.99
C ASP A 29 7.16 -15.96 -6.88
N GLN A 30 6.96 -15.99 -8.20
CA GLN A 30 8.01 -15.70 -9.16
C GLN A 30 8.53 -14.26 -9.04
N LEU A 31 7.67 -13.27 -8.80
CA LEU A 31 8.10 -11.87 -8.57
C LEU A 31 8.96 -11.69 -7.31
N LEU A 32 8.80 -12.55 -6.29
CA LEU A 32 9.60 -12.51 -5.07
C LEU A 32 11.00 -13.10 -5.28
N ASP A 33 11.11 -14.12 -6.12
CA ASP A 33 12.39 -14.78 -6.45
C ASP A 33 13.19 -14.01 -7.52
N MET A 34 12.52 -13.20 -8.33
CA MET A 34 13.15 -12.40 -9.37
C MET A 34 14.13 -11.34 -8.83
N SER A 35 15.19 -11.09 -9.59
CA SER A 35 16.11 -9.99 -9.28
C SER A 35 15.44 -8.63 -9.49
N ARG A 36 15.87 -7.62 -8.73
CA ARG A 36 15.35 -6.25 -8.85
C ARG A 36 15.51 -5.67 -10.26
N GLU A 37 16.56 -6.05 -10.96
CA GLU A 37 16.82 -5.61 -12.34
C GLU A 37 15.80 -6.19 -13.32
N GLN A 38 15.49 -7.48 -13.21
CA GLN A 38 14.48 -8.13 -14.04
C GLN A 38 13.09 -7.56 -13.75
N PHE A 39 12.76 -7.36 -12.48
CA PHE A 39 11.50 -6.73 -12.06
C PHE A 39 11.35 -5.30 -12.61
N THR A 40 12.44 -4.53 -12.64
CA THR A 40 12.45 -3.14 -13.14
C THR A 40 12.03 -3.04 -14.62
N LYS A 41 12.34 -4.07 -15.42
CA LYS A 41 11.91 -4.14 -16.84
C LYS A 41 10.40 -4.35 -16.99
N LEU A 42 9.73 -4.96 -16.01
CA LEU A 42 8.28 -5.16 -16.04
C LEU A 42 7.51 -3.89 -15.65
N LEU A 43 8.11 -2.99 -14.88
CA LEU A 43 7.42 -1.79 -14.38
C LEU A 43 7.15 -0.73 -15.47
N PRO A 44 6.15 0.15 -15.28
CA PRO A 44 5.93 1.33 -16.12
C PRO A 44 7.14 2.29 -16.12
N SER A 45 7.21 3.14 -17.16
CA SER A 45 8.35 4.04 -17.43
C SER A 45 8.80 4.89 -16.23
N ARG A 46 7.85 5.49 -15.50
CA ARG A 46 8.16 6.35 -14.33
C ARG A 46 8.83 5.57 -13.20
N MET A 47 8.35 4.38 -12.90
CA MET A 47 8.88 3.55 -11.82
C MET A 47 10.24 2.97 -12.21
N ARG A 48 10.38 2.54 -13.47
CA ARG A 48 11.64 2.08 -14.05
C ARG A 48 12.74 3.13 -13.92
N ARG A 49 12.47 4.35 -14.41
CA ARG A 49 13.40 5.50 -14.30
C ARG A 49 13.83 5.78 -12.87
N ARG A 50 12.93 5.60 -11.89
CA ARG A 50 13.27 5.83 -10.49
C ARG A 50 14.18 4.75 -9.92
N LEU A 51 13.95 3.48 -10.27
CA LEU A 51 14.80 2.37 -9.83
C LEU A 51 16.17 2.40 -10.53
N ASP A 52 16.22 2.76 -11.82
CA ASP A 52 17.48 2.93 -12.57
C ASP A 52 18.37 4.04 -11.98
N ARG A 53 17.75 5.10 -11.44
CA ARG A 53 18.45 6.16 -10.71
C ARG A 53 18.92 5.74 -9.31
N GLY A 54 18.46 4.59 -8.82
CA GLY A 54 18.80 4.05 -7.52
C GLY A 54 17.92 4.54 -6.37
N LEU A 55 17.80 3.69 -5.35
CA LEU A 55 17.11 4.00 -4.10
C LEU A 55 18.08 4.63 -3.09
N LYS A 56 17.68 5.73 -2.45
CA LYS A 56 18.49 6.37 -1.39
C LYS A 56 18.53 5.49 -0.14
N ARG A 57 19.50 5.73 0.74
CA ARG A 57 19.66 5.02 2.04
C ARG A 57 18.37 4.96 2.86
N LYS A 58 17.57 6.02 2.87
CA LYS A 58 16.28 6.08 3.61
C LYS A 58 15.26 5.06 3.10
N HIS A 59 15.21 4.85 1.78
CA HIS A 59 14.32 3.89 1.14
C HIS A 59 14.75 2.45 1.43
N LEU A 60 16.06 2.17 1.36
CA LEU A 60 16.60 0.86 1.73
C LEU A 60 16.35 0.53 3.21
N ALA A 61 16.51 1.50 4.10
CA ALA A 61 16.20 1.33 5.52
C ALA A 61 14.72 1.03 5.77
N LEU A 62 13.80 1.60 4.98
CA LEU A 62 12.37 1.28 5.06
C LEU A 62 12.11 -0.17 4.67
N ILE A 63 12.69 -0.65 3.57
CA ILE A 63 12.56 -2.05 3.13
C ILE A 63 13.03 -3.00 4.25
N ALA A 64 14.21 -2.77 4.80
CA ALA A 64 14.77 -3.60 5.86
C ALA A 64 13.88 -3.61 7.13
N LYS A 65 13.29 -2.46 7.50
CA LYS A 65 12.35 -2.37 8.62
C LYS A 65 11.07 -3.18 8.38
N VAL A 66 10.51 -3.12 7.18
CA VAL A 66 9.31 -3.88 6.82
C VAL A 66 9.60 -5.38 6.79
N GLN A 67 10.74 -5.80 6.23
CA GLN A 67 11.17 -7.20 6.24
C GLN A 67 11.36 -7.73 7.67
N LYS A 68 11.98 -6.94 8.55
CA LYS A 68 12.11 -7.29 9.98
C LYS A 68 10.75 -7.43 10.66
N ALA A 69 9.82 -6.51 10.40
CA ALA A 69 8.47 -6.55 10.95
C ALA A 69 7.68 -7.78 10.44
N LYS A 70 7.82 -8.14 9.17
CA LYS A 70 7.22 -9.36 8.59
C LYS A 70 7.77 -10.63 9.23
N LYS A 71 9.10 -10.72 9.41
CA LYS A 71 9.74 -11.89 10.02
C LYS A 71 9.40 -12.06 11.51
N ALA A 72 9.14 -10.96 12.22
CA ALA A 72 8.77 -10.99 13.63
C ALA A 72 7.29 -11.33 13.87
N ALA A 73 6.45 -11.30 12.83
CA ALA A 73 5.03 -11.60 12.95
C ALA A 73 4.78 -13.12 13.03
N GLY A 74 3.78 -13.53 13.82
CA GLY A 74 3.29 -14.91 13.83
C GLY A 74 2.66 -15.30 12.49
N VAL A 75 2.52 -16.61 12.24
CA VAL A 75 2.11 -17.21 10.94
C VAL A 75 0.73 -16.72 10.43
N LEU A 76 -0.10 -16.12 11.29
CA LEU A 76 -1.42 -15.54 10.93
C LEU A 76 -1.66 -14.13 11.47
N GLU A 77 -0.65 -13.50 12.05
CA GLU A 77 -0.81 -12.16 12.63
C GLU A 77 -0.38 -11.08 11.64
N LYS A 78 -1.05 -9.93 11.70
CA LYS A 78 -0.64 -8.77 10.93
C LYS A 78 0.68 -8.25 11.48
N PRO A 79 1.69 -7.99 10.63
CA PRO A 79 2.96 -7.45 11.11
C PRO A 79 2.78 -6.08 11.73
N ALA A 80 3.71 -5.74 12.64
CA ALA A 80 3.72 -4.43 13.28
C ALA A 80 3.77 -3.30 12.25
N THR A 81 2.98 -2.25 12.50
CA THR A 81 2.88 -1.11 11.57
C THR A 81 4.18 -0.32 11.52
N VAL A 82 4.78 -0.20 10.34
CA VAL A 82 5.97 0.63 10.12
C VAL A 82 5.56 2.02 9.64
N LYS A 83 5.79 3.05 10.45
CA LYS A 83 5.48 4.45 10.10
C LYS A 83 6.55 5.04 9.17
N THR A 84 6.12 5.77 8.13
CA THR A 84 7.00 6.40 7.16
C THR A 84 6.45 7.72 6.62
N HIS A 85 7.36 8.64 6.29
CA HIS A 85 7.08 9.87 5.54
C HIS A 85 7.45 9.73 4.05
N LEU A 86 8.04 8.61 3.65
CA LEU A 86 8.50 8.36 2.27
C LEU A 86 7.32 8.03 1.37
N ARG A 87 6.52 9.05 1.03
CA ARG A 87 5.41 8.94 0.07
C ARG A 87 5.89 8.67 -1.36
N ASP A 88 7.15 8.96 -1.64
CA ASP A 88 7.76 8.72 -2.94
C ASP A 88 8.15 7.26 -3.14
N MET A 89 8.14 6.39 -2.12
CA MET A 89 8.54 4.98 -2.26
C MET A 89 7.62 4.18 -3.19
N ILE A 90 8.21 3.34 -4.07
CA ILE A 90 7.47 2.42 -4.94
C ILE A 90 7.18 1.15 -4.15
N ILE A 91 6.00 0.59 -4.32
CA ILE A 91 5.64 -0.71 -3.76
C ILE A 91 6.36 -1.81 -4.54
N LEU A 92 7.35 -2.41 -3.90
CA LEU A 92 8.10 -3.56 -4.39
C LEU A 92 7.43 -4.87 -3.92
N PRO A 93 7.64 -6.00 -4.62
CA PRO A 93 7.10 -7.31 -4.22
C PRO A 93 7.46 -7.69 -2.78
N GLU A 94 8.67 -7.35 -2.34
CA GLU A 94 9.17 -7.60 -0.98
C GLU A 94 8.27 -6.98 0.14
N LEU A 95 7.59 -5.87 -0.17
CA LEU A 95 6.76 -5.10 0.77
C LEU A 95 5.33 -5.65 0.90
N VAL A 96 4.92 -6.57 0.02
CA VAL A 96 3.58 -7.17 0.03
C VAL A 96 3.34 -7.91 1.35
N GLY A 97 2.15 -7.76 1.92
CA GLY A 97 1.79 -8.29 3.24
C GLY A 97 2.32 -7.49 4.43
N GLY A 98 3.08 -6.42 4.19
CA GLY A 98 3.49 -5.47 5.23
C GLY A 98 2.37 -4.47 5.55
N VAL A 99 2.35 -3.98 6.80
CA VAL A 99 1.47 -2.87 7.23
C VAL A 99 2.31 -1.60 7.33
N ILE A 100 2.03 -0.62 6.48
CA ILE A 100 2.78 0.64 6.41
C ILE A 100 1.87 1.79 6.81
N GLY A 101 2.31 2.59 7.79
CA GLY A 101 1.68 3.85 8.16
C GLY A 101 2.25 4.97 7.30
N ILE A 102 1.48 5.46 6.33
CA ILE A 102 1.91 6.49 5.37
C ILE A 102 1.47 7.86 5.89
N TYR A 103 2.42 8.78 6.09
CA TYR A 103 2.09 10.12 6.55
C TYR A 103 1.41 10.94 5.45
N ASN A 104 0.25 11.52 5.76
CA ASN A 104 -0.51 12.34 4.80
C ASN A 104 -0.38 13.86 5.03
N GLY A 105 0.38 14.28 6.05
CA GLY A 105 0.51 15.69 6.47
C GLY A 105 -0.05 15.97 7.86
N LYS A 106 -0.88 15.07 8.40
CA LYS A 106 -1.46 15.17 9.75
C LYS A 106 -1.41 13.85 10.51
N VAL A 107 -1.76 12.75 9.84
CA VAL A 107 -1.86 11.42 10.45
C VAL A 107 -1.08 10.39 9.64
N PHE A 108 -0.77 9.26 10.27
CA PHE A 108 -0.25 8.08 9.57
C PHE A 108 -1.41 7.16 9.20
N ASN A 109 -1.77 7.15 7.92
CA ASN A 109 -2.78 6.24 7.39
C ASN A 109 -2.20 4.83 7.32
N GLN A 110 -2.78 3.90 8.07
CA GLN A 110 -2.35 2.50 8.04
C GLN A 110 -2.88 1.83 6.77
N THR A 111 -1.95 1.37 5.94
CA THR A 111 -2.26 0.68 4.68
C THR A 111 -1.62 -0.71 4.74
N GLU A 112 -2.45 -1.74 4.61
CA GLU A 112 -2.00 -3.11 4.37
C GLU A 112 -1.67 -3.27 2.89
N ILE A 113 -0.41 -3.58 2.58
CA ILE A 113 0.06 -3.64 1.20
C ILE A 113 -0.40 -4.95 0.56
N LYS A 114 -1.33 -4.84 -0.39
CA LYS A 114 -1.84 -5.97 -1.16
C LYS A 114 -1.05 -6.18 -2.45
N PRO A 115 -1.06 -7.39 -3.05
CA PRO A 115 -0.37 -7.65 -4.32
C PRO A 115 -0.79 -6.72 -5.45
N GLU A 116 -2.06 -6.29 -5.50
CA GLU A 116 -2.58 -5.40 -6.54
C GLU A 116 -1.98 -3.99 -6.50
N MET A 117 -1.29 -3.64 -5.41
CA MET A 117 -0.64 -2.35 -5.22
C MET A 117 0.80 -2.31 -5.76
N ILE A 118 1.33 -3.43 -6.27
CA ILE A 118 2.68 -3.49 -6.84
C ILE A 118 2.80 -2.50 -8.01
N GLY A 119 3.88 -1.71 -8.02
CA GLY A 119 4.16 -0.75 -9.08
C GLY A 119 3.50 0.62 -8.93
N PHE A 120 2.76 0.86 -7.83
CA PHE A 120 2.27 2.19 -7.44
C PHE A 120 3.20 2.86 -6.41
N TYR A 121 3.03 4.17 -6.20
CA TYR A 121 3.69 4.89 -5.11
C TYR A 121 2.90 4.78 -3.81
N LEU A 122 3.59 4.71 -2.66
CA LEU A 122 2.94 4.75 -1.34
C LEU A 122 2.07 6.00 -1.18
N GLY A 123 2.49 7.14 -1.72
CA GLY A 123 1.77 8.40 -1.63
C GLY A 123 0.36 8.38 -2.21
N GLU A 124 0.06 7.45 -3.12
CA GLU A 124 -1.26 7.30 -3.77
C GLU A 124 -2.31 6.70 -2.83
N PHE A 125 -1.89 5.92 -1.84
CA PHE A 125 -2.78 5.25 -0.88
C PHE A 125 -3.10 6.10 0.35
N ALA A 126 -2.51 7.29 0.47
CA ALA A 126 -2.75 8.23 1.56
C ALA A 126 -3.21 9.58 1.01
N ILE A 127 -4.52 9.83 1.09
CA ILE A 127 -5.13 11.09 0.65
C ILE A 127 -4.62 12.22 1.57
N SER A 128 -4.06 13.28 0.98
CA SER A 128 -3.50 14.43 1.69
C SER A 128 -4.52 15.48 2.10
N TYR A 129 -5.73 15.41 1.55
CA TYR A 129 -6.82 16.33 1.83
C TYR A 129 -8.08 15.56 2.24
N LYS A 130 -9.06 16.27 2.80
CA LYS A 130 -10.39 15.73 3.03
C LYS A 130 -11.24 16.07 1.80
N PRO A 131 -11.78 15.09 1.05
CA PRO A 131 -12.66 15.37 -0.08
C PRO A 131 -13.82 16.26 0.35
N VAL A 132 -13.95 17.42 -0.30
CA VAL A 132 -15.06 18.35 -0.03
C VAL A 132 -16.24 17.90 -0.87
N LYS A 133 -17.37 17.62 -0.21
CA LYS A 133 -18.64 17.44 -0.89
C LYS A 133 -19.43 18.73 -0.69
N HIS A 134 -19.86 19.34 -1.79
CA HIS A 134 -20.76 20.48 -1.69
C HIS A 134 -22.07 20.01 -1.06
N GLY A 135 -22.44 20.62 0.07
CA GLY A 135 -23.78 20.47 0.63
C GLY A 135 -24.78 21.31 -0.16
N ARG A 136 -26.06 21.24 0.23
CA ARG A 136 -26.99 22.31 -0.14
C ARG A 136 -26.43 23.63 0.42
N PRO A 137 -26.40 24.72 -0.36
CA PRO A 137 -26.08 26.01 0.19
C PRO A 137 -26.97 26.26 1.41
N GLY A 138 -26.37 26.56 2.57
CA GLY A 138 -27.14 27.00 3.71
C GLY A 138 -27.97 28.23 3.34
N ILE A 139 -29.12 28.42 3.97
CA ILE A 139 -29.86 29.67 3.88
C ILE A 139 -28.90 30.79 4.31
N GLY A 140 -28.48 31.65 3.38
CA GLY A 140 -27.48 32.71 3.64
C GLY A 140 -26.07 32.52 3.04
N ALA A 141 -25.77 31.40 2.36
CA ALA A 141 -24.42 31.07 1.88
C ALA A 141 -24.17 31.35 0.38
N THR A 142 -25.14 31.90 -0.35
CA THR A 142 -25.00 32.23 -1.78
C THR A 142 -24.81 33.74 -1.95
N HIS A 143 -24.08 34.18 -2.98
CA HIS A 143 -23.80 35.61 -3.23
C HIS A 143 -25.08 36.46 -3.47
N SER A 144 -26.24 35.81 -3.63
CA SER A 144 -27.58 36.41 -3.73
C SER A 144 -28.27 36.65 -2.38
N SER A 145 -27.75 36.13 -1.27
CA SER A 145 -28.30 36.38 0.08
C SER A 145 -27.67 37.58 0.79
N ARG A 146 -27.19 38.57 0.03
CA ARG A 146 -26.89 39.91 0.55
C ARG A 146 -28.18 40.49 1.12
N PHE A 147 -28.23 40.61 2.45
CA PHE A 147 -29.24 41.29 3.27
C PHE A 147 -30.59 41.54 2.61
N ILE A 148 -31.55 40.65 2.85
CA ILE A 148 -32.98 40.92 2.59
C ILE A 148 -33.54 41.46 3.91
N PRO A 149 -33.96 42.73 3.98
CA PRO A 149 -34.57 43.29 5.18
C PRO A 149 -35.89 42.55 5.44
N LEU A 150 -35.95 41.82 6.56
CA LEU A 150 -37.20 41.23 7.05
C LEU A 150 -38.05 42.35 7.67
N LYS A 151 -39.32 42.41 7.27
CA LYS A 151 -40.34 43.26 7.89
C LYS A 151 -40.91 42.59 9.13
#